data_AF-A0A370H281-F1
#
_entry.id   AF-A0A370H281-F1
#
_cell.length_a   1.000
_cell.length_b   1.000
_cell.length_c   1.000
_cell.angle_alpha   90.00
_cell.angle_beta   90.00
_cell.angle_gamma   90.00
#
_symmetry.space_group_name_H-M   'P 1'
#
loop_
_entity.id
_entity.type
_entity.pdbx_description
1 polymer ?
#
loop_
_entity_poly.entity_id
_entity_poly.type
_entity_poly.pdbx_seq_one_letter_code
_entity_poly.pdbx_strand_id
1 'polypeptide(L)'
;MTEKIVEPVRITDNGVRSFIPPTFCFELRDLGDTLVETVSRVIHGERRDFDVVADLRLRHMAALGRITDYDAGPQARVPGKQFTIDQVIHVPE
;
A
#
# COMPACT_ATOMS: atom_id res chain seq x y z
N MET A 1 -6.99 13.98 -0.51
CA MET A 1 -8.22 13.15 -0.62
C MET A 1 -8.05 11.94 0.30
N THR A 2 -9.14 11.40 0.84
CA THR A 2 -9.14 10.16 1.63
C THR A 2 -10.12 9.19 1.00
N GLU A 3 -9.64 8.01 0.64
CA GLU A 3 -10.41 6.92 0.05
C GLU A 3 -10.37 5.71 0.99
N LYS A 4 -11.48 5.00 1.14
CA LYS A 4 -11.56 3.81 2.00
C LYS A 4 -11.59 2.55 1.14
N ILE A 5 -10.67 1.64 1.39
CA ILE A 5 -10.66 0.30 0.83
C ILE A 5 -11.58 -0.58 1.68
N VAL A 6 -12.71 -0.98 1.09
CA VAL A 6 -13.76 -1.79 1.74
C VAL A 6 -13.66 -3.28 1.40
N GLU A 7 -12.88 -3.63 0.38
CA GLU A 7 -12.59 -5.00 -0.02
C GLU A 7 -11.15 -5.37 0.33
N PRO A 8 -10.87 -6.61 0.79
CA PRO A 8 -9.53 -7.00 1.20
C PRO A 8 -8.54 -6.92 0.03
N VAL A 9 -7.43 -6.21 0.24
CA VAL A 9 -6.36 -6.11 -0.75
C VAL A 9 -5.08 -6.79 -0.28
N ARG A 10 -4.41 -7.47 -1.22
CA ARG A 10 -3.00 -7.86 -1.11
C ARG A 10 -2.14 -6.66 -1.50
N ILE A 11 -1.04 -6.50 -0.79
CA ILE A 11 -0.07 -5.44 -1.08
C ILE A 11 1.17 -6.08 -1.67
N THR A 12 1.58 -5.63 -2.85
CA THR A 12 2.75 -6.17 -3.54
C THR A 12 3.74 -5.05 -3.88
N ASP A 13 5.03 -5.36 -3.85
CA ASP A 13 6.07 -4.47 -4.37
C ASP A 13 6.13 -4.63 -5.90
N ASN A 14 5.94 -3.55 -6.65
CA ASN A 14 5.98 -3.62 -8.10
C ASN A 14 7.41 -3.52 -8.68
N GLY A 15 8.43 -3.44 -7.82
CA GLY A 15 9.83 -3.42 -8.20
C GLY A 15 10.31 -2.10 -8.80
N VAL A 16 9.44 -1.09 -8.94
CA VAL A 16 9.82 0.23 -9.40
C VAL A 16 10.48 0.99 -8.26
N ARG A 17 11.73 1.36 -8.48
CA ARG A 17 12.51 2.26 -7.62
C ARG A 17 12.73 3.55 -8.39
N SER A 18 11.86 4.55 -8.21
CA SER A 18 12.03 5.85 -8.87
C SER A 18 12.93 6.74 -8.02
N PHE A 19 13.91 7.42 -8.63
CA PHE A 19 14.76 8.43 -7.95
C PHE A 19 14.08 9.81 -7.85
N ILE A 20 12.90 9.98 -8.46
CA ILE A 20 12.08 11.19 -8.35
C ILE A 20 10.79 10.79 -7.62
N PRO A 21 10.43 11.45 -6.50
CA PRO A 21 9.26 11.10 -5.71
C PRO A 21 7.99 10.99 -6.57
N PRO A 22 7.20 9.91 -6.42
CA PRO A 22 7.21 8.98 -5.28
C PRO A 22 8.11 7.75 -5.53
N THR A 23 8.94 7.44 -4.53
CA THR A 23 10.14 6.59 -4.63
C THR A 23 9.90 5.08 -4.43
N PHE A 24 8.68 4.65 -4.09
CA PHE A 24 8.27 3.25 -4.06
C PHE A 24 6.85 3.16 -4.60
N CYS A 25 6.52 2.08 -5.31
CA CYS A 25 5.17 1.84 -5.79
C CYS A 25 4.72 0.48 -5.27
N PHE A 26 3.82 0.50 -4.29
CA PHE A 26 3.12 -0.68 -3.84
C PHE A 26 1.80 -0.78 -4.60
N GLU A 27 1.50 -1.96 -5.11
CA GLU A 27 0.23 -2.24 -5.74
C GLU A 27 -0.72 -2.85 -4.71
N LEU A 28 -1.90 -2.24 -4.57
CA LEU A 28 -3.03 -2.80 -3.88
C LEU A 28 -3.81 -3.62 -4.91
N ARG A 29 -3.85 -4.94 -4.72
CA ARG A 29 -4.57 -5.87 -5.59
C ARG A 29 -5.67 -6.55 -4.80
N ASP A 30 -6.83 -6.76 -5.41
CA ASP A 30 -7.88 -7.55 -4.79
C ASP A 30 -7.45 -9.04 -4.64
N LEU A 31 -8.31 -9.87 -4.07
CA LEU A 31 -8.02 -11.30 -3.93
C LEU A 31 -8.00 -12.06 -5.26
N GLY A 32 -8.57 -11.48 -6.33
CA GLY A 32 -8.52 -11.98 -7.70
C GLY A 32 -7.30 -11.50 -8.50
N ASP A 33 -6.35 -10.81 -7.84
CA ASP A 33 -5.14 -10.22 -8.44
C ASP A 33 -5.40 -9.03 -9.38
N THR A 34 -6.59 -8.42 -9.33
CA THR A 34 -6.89 -7.18 -10.07
C THR A 34 -6.27 -5.99 -9.36
N LEU A 35 -5.60 -5.10 -10.10
CA LEU A 35 -5.08 -3.85 -9.56
C LEU A 35 -6.22 -2.92 -9.14
N VAL A 36 -6.26 -2.58 -7.86
CA VAL A 36 -7.19 -1.61 -7.28
C VAL A 36 -6.57 -0.21 -7.33
N GLU A 37 -5.33 -0.07 -6.84
CA GLU A 37 -4.64 1.23 -6.80
C GLU A 37 -3.12 1.04 -6.63
N THR A 38 -2.34 2.04 -7.04
CA THR A 38 -0.90 2.13 -6.74
C THR A 38 -0.65 3.20 -5.69
N VAL A 39 0.03 2.83 -4.61
CA VAL A 39 0.38 3.73 -3.50
C VAL A 39 1.89 3.85 -3.33
N SER A 40 2.31 4.98 -2.78
CA SER A 40 3.71 5.31 -2.59
C SER A 40 4.27 4.92 -1.22
N ARG A 41 3.37 4.65 -0.27
CA ARG A 41 3.70 4.33 1.11
C ARG A 41 2.65 3.41 1.69
N VAL A 42 3.08 2.48 2.53
CA VAL A 42 2.20 1.59 3.29
C VAL A 42 2.50 1.74 4.77
N ILE A 43 1.49 1.85 5.63
CA ILE A 43 1.67 2.01 7.08
C ILE A 43 0.74 1.04 7.82
N HIS A 44 1.28 0.38 8.86
CA HIS A 44 0.50 -0.39 9.81
C HIS A 44 1.08 -0.23 11.22
N GLY A 45 0.38 0.53 12.08
CA GLY A 45 0.92 0.93 13.38
C GLY A 45 2.23 1.73 13.24
N GLU A 46 3.28 1.27 13.91
CA GLU A 46 4.62 1.89 13.83
C GLU A 46 5.44 1.41 12.63
N ARG A 47 5.02 0.33 11.96
CA ARG A 47 5.75 -0.27 10.83
C ARG A 47 5.36 0.39 9.51
N ARG A 48 6.27 0.37 8.55
CA ARG A 48 6.08 1.01 7.24
C ARG A 48 6.62 0.16 6.09
N ASP A 49 6.05 0.37 4.91
CA ASP A 49 6.57 -0.04 3.61
C ASP A 49 6.96 -1.52 3.58
N PHE A 50 8.21 -1.84 3.28
CA PHE A 50 8.69 -3.23 3.11
C PHE A 50 8.51 -4.09 4.36
N ASP A 51 8.64 -3.52 5.56
CA ASP A 51 8.47 -4.28 6.80
C ASP A 51 7.02 -4.74 6.96
N VAL A 52 6.07 -3.91 6.52
CA VAL A 52 4.63 -4.25 6.53
C VAL A 52 4.34 -5.29 5.46
N VAL A 53 4.82 -5.06 4.23
CA VAL A 53 4.56 -5.95 3.10
C VAL A 53 5.15 -7.34 3.33
N ALA A 54 6.38 -7.43 3.87
CA ALA A 54 7.01 -8.69 4.19
C ALA A 54 6.22 -9.47 5.25
N ASP A 55 5.77 -8.82 6.33
CA ASP A 55 5.00 -9.48 7.39
C ASP A 55 3.65 -9.99 6.91
N LEU A 56 2.92 -9.21 6.08
CA LEU A 56 1.65 -9.63 5.50
C LEU A 56 1.82 -10.80 4.54
N ARG A 57 2.86 -10.75 3.69
CA ARG A 57 3.15 -11.82 2.73
C ARG A 57 3.51 -13.12 3.42
N LEU A 58 4.39 -13.08 4.43
CA LEU A 58 4.82 -14.26 5.19
C LEU A 58 3.67 -14.96 5.92
N ARG A 59 2.61 -14.21 6.25
CA ARG A 59 1.45 -14.71 6.99
C ARG A 59 0.21 -14.94 6.12
N HIS A 60 0.34 -14.82 4.80
CA HIS A 60 -0.77 -14.97 3.85
C HIS A 60 -1.98 -14.07 4.20
N MET A 61 -1.71 -12.82 4.58
CA MET A 61 -2.74 -11.85 4.98
C MET A 61 -3.06 -10.85 3.88
N ALA A 62 -4.33 -10.44 3.83
CA ALA A 62 -4.81 -9.27 3.13
C ALA A 62 -5.06 -8.12 4.13
N ALA A 63 -5.34 -6.92 3.62
CA ALA A 63 -5.53 -5.72 4.42
C ALA A 63 -6.76 -4.93 3.96
N LEU A 64 -7.41 -4.29 4.93
CA LEU A 64 -8.34 -3.18 4.71
C LEU A 64 -7.73 -1.91 5.28
N GLY A 65 -8.11 -0.77 4.71
CA GLY A 65 -7.50 0.48 5.13
C GLY A 65 -8.00 1.68 4.36
N ARG A 66 -7.19 2.73 4.42
CA ARG A 66 -7.49 4.03 3.82
C ARG A 66 -6.32 4.53 3.00
N ILE A 67 -6.61 5.06 1.82
CA ILE A 67 -5.64 5.76 1.00
C ILE A 67 -5.77 7.26 1.26
N THR A 68 -4.67 7.91 1.58
CA THR A 68 -4.62 9.36 1.78
C THR A 68 -3.52 9.98 0.93
N ASP A 69 -3.80 11.13 0.32
CA ASP A 69 -2.74 11.92 -0.30
C ASP A 69 -1.81 12.50 0.77
N TYR A 70 -0.53 12.61 0.46
CA TYR A 70 0.47 13.29 1.28
C TYR A 70 1.44 14.11 0.43
N ASP A 71 2.03 15.13 1.05
CA ASP A 71 3.10 15.90 0.43
C ASP A 71 4.36 15.05 0.32
N ALA A 72 4.69 14.64 -0.90
CA ALA A 72 5.87 13.84 -1.22
C ALA A 72 7.15 14.69 -1.32
N GLY A 73 7.07 15.99 -1.03
CA GLY A 73 8.17 16.94 -1.01
C GLY A 73 8.24 17.81 -2.25
N PRO A 74 9.10 18.85 -2.22
CA PRO A 74 9.14 19.91 -3.23
C PRO A 74 9.55 19.45 -4.63
N GLN A 75 10.12 18.25 -4.77
CA GLN A 75 10.52 17.67 -6.05
C GLN A 75 9.43 16.79 -6.69
N ALA A 76 8.35 16.50 -5.96
CA ALA A 76 7.26 15.66 -6.45
C ALA A 76 6.41 16.44 -7.47
N ARG A 77 6.13 15.80 -8.62
CA ARG A 77 5.24 16.38 -9.65
C ARG A 77 3.76 16.26 -9.28
N VAL A 78 3.43 15.27 -8.45
CA VAL A 78 2.09 14.97 -7.96
C VAL A 78 2.17 14.60 -6.47
N PRO A 79 1.09 14.77 -5.69
CA PRO A 79 1.02 14.25 -4.33
C PRO A 79 1.29 12.74 -4.30
N GLY A 80 1.94 12.27 -3.24
CA GLY A 80 2.10 10.84 -3.00
C GLY A 80 0.81 10.25 -2.43
N LYS A 81 0.58 8.95 -2.65
CA LYS A 81 -0.54 8.22 -2.03
C LYS A 81 -0.04 7.32 -0.91
N GLN A 82 -0.70 7.32 0.25
CA GLN A 82 -0.35 6.47 1.38
C GLN A 82 -1.50 5.53 1.70
N PHE A 83 -1.26 4.22 1.73
CA PHE A 83 -2.20 3.26 2.28
C PHE A 83 -1.92 3.03 3.77
N THR A 84 -2.91 3.31 4.60
CA THR A 84 -2.87 3.06 6.04
C THR A 84 -3.76 1.87 6.33
N ILE A 85 -3.16 0.78 6.82
CA ILE A 85 -3.87 -0.45 7.16
C ILE A 85 -4.59 -0.25 8.48
N ASP A 86 -5.91 -0.38 8.44
CA ASP A 86 -6.77 -0.32 9.62
C ASP A 86 -7.06 -1.73 10.16
N GLN A 87 -7.08 -2.74 9.28
CA GLN A 87 -7.38 -4.13 9.65
C GLN A 87 -6.62 -5.11 8.74
N VAL A 88 -6.12 -6.19 9.33
CA VAL A 88 -5.55 -7.34 8.60
C VAL A 88 -6.54 -8.50 8.59
N ILE A 89 -6.59 -9.23 7.48
CA ILE A 89 -7.52 -10.32 7.22
C ILE A 89 -6.72 -11.56 6.82
N HIS A 90 -6.96 -12.67 7.51
CA HIS A 90 -6.37 -13.95 7.14
C HIS A 90 -7.04 -14.47 5.86
N VAL A 91 -6.25 -14.80 4.83
CA VAL A 91 -6.75 -15.40 3.60
C VAL A 91 -6.42 -16.90 3.65
N PRO A 92 -7.41 -17.80 3.76
CA PRO A 92 -7.17 -19.24 3.67
C PRO A 92 -6.54 -19.58 2.30
N GLU A 93 -5.60 -20.53 2.30
CA GLU A 93 -5.04 -21.10 1.07
C GLU A 93 -6.11 -21.82 0.23
#